data_AF-A0A497DT21-F1
#
_entry.id   AF-A0A497DT21-F1
#
_cell.length_a   1.000
_cell.length_b   1.000
_cell.length_c   1.000
_cell.angle_alpha   90.00
_cell.angle_beta   90.00
_cell.angle_gamma   90.00
#
_symmetry.space_group_name_H-M   'P 1'
#
loop_
_entity.id
_entity.type
_entity.pdbx_description
1 polymer ?
#
loop_
_entity_poly.entity_id
_entity_poly.type
_entity_poly.pdbx_seq_one_letter_code
_entity_poly.pdbx_strand_id
1 'polypeptide(L)'
;MSDTTHHIVPYRTYALILLLLLVLTSTSVAVTQIELTRWATIVALLLASTKSAIVLAIFMHLKFDQTVYKVMAIFVVLVITAVIILTFLDYGFR
;
A
#
# COMPACT_ATOMS: atom_id res chain seq x y z
N MET A 1 22.48 20.92 -29.85
CA MET A 1 22.67 20.09 -28.63
C MET A 1 21.74 20.67 -27.58
N SER A 2 20.57 20.05 -27.39
CA SER A 2 19.57 20.48 -26.41
C SER A 2 19.55 19.45 -25.28
N ASP A 3 20.14 19.84 -24.15
CA ASP A 3 20.22 19.05 -22.93
C ASP A 3 18.82 18.68 -22.42
N THR A 4 18.40 17.45 -22.72
CA THR A 4 17.26 16.80 -22.09
C THR A 4 17.70 16.31 -20.71
N THR A 5 17.68 17.21 -19.72
CA THR A 5 17.72 16.85 -18.30
C THR A 5 16.40 16.19 -17.93
N HIS A 6 16.29 14.93 -18.36
CA HIS A 6 15.28 13.99 -17.94
C HIS A 6 15.37 13.90 -16.42
N HIS A 7 14.46 14.54 -15.69
CA HIS A 7 14.36 14.42 -14.23
C HIS A 7 13.76 13.04 -13.90
N ILE A 8 14.52 12.00 -14.23
CA ILE A 8 14.24 10.62 -13.85
C ILE A 8 14.48 10.59 -12.35
N VAL A 9 13.40 10.48 -11.58
CA VAL A 9 13.45 10.24 -10.14
C VAL A 9 14.47 9.12 -9.91
N PRO A 10 15.52 9.34 -9.09
CA PRO A 10 16.67 8.45 -9.08
C PRO A 10 16.23 7.03 -8.73
N TYR A 11 16.60 6.05 -9.58
CA TYR A 11 16.35 4.61 -9.37
C TYR A 11 16.75 4.12 -7.97
N ARG A 12 17.70 4.82 -7.33
CA ARG A 12 18.13 4.59 -5.95
C ARG A 12 16.98 4.70 -4.94
N THR A 13 16.06 5.64 -5.14
CA THR A 13 14.88 5.80 -4.28
C THR A 13 13.97 4.59 -4.40
N TYR A 14 13.64 4.16 -5.63
CA TYR A 14 12.85 2.93 -5.84
C TYR A 14 13.49 1.69 -5.24
N ALA A 15 14.81 1.52 -5.38
CA ALA A 15 15.54 0.39 -4.81
C ALA A 15 15.47 0.38 -3.27
N LEU A 16 15.58 1.54 -2.62
CA LEU A 16 15.52 1.66 -1.16
C LEU A 16 14.10 1.35 -0.63
N ILE A 17 13.05 1.84 -1.31
CA ILE A 17 11.67 1.46 -0.96
C ILE A 17 11.40 -0.02 -1.24
N LEU A 18 11.95 -0.61 -2.31
CA LEU A 18 11.85 -2.04 -2.57
C LEU A 18 12.42 -2.87 -1.41
N LEU A 19 13.59 -2.46 -0.89
CA LEU A 19 14.21 -3.08 0.26
C LEU A 19 13.32 -2.94 1.51
N LEU A 20 12.76 -1.75 1.75
CA LEU A 20 11.80 -1.52 2.84
C LEU A 20 10.57 -2.44 2.74
N LEU A 21 9.99 -2.59 1.54
CA LEU A 21 8.85 -3.47 1.28
C LEU A 21 9.21 -4.95 1.52
N LEU A 22 10.43 -5.34 1.15
CA LEU A 22 10.93 -6.70 1.34
C LEU A 22 11.11 -7.02 2.82
N VAL A 23 11.65 -6.07 3.61
CA VAL A 23 11.73 -6.18 5.08
C VAL A 23 10.34 -6.25 5.70
N LEU A 24 9.42 -5.39 5.29
CA LEU A 24 8.04 -5.41 5.81
C LEU A 24 7.34 -6.73 5.46
N THR A 25 7.73 -7.37 4.36
CA THR A 25 7.23 -8.68 3.93
C THR A 25 7.81 -9.80 4.76
N SER A 26 9.12 -9.83 4.98
CA SER A 26 9.74 -10.83 5.86
C SER A 26 9.22 -10.71 7.30
N THR A 27 9.01 -9.50 7.82
CA THR A 27 8.37 -9.30 9.13
C THR A 27 6.97 -9.89 9.18
N SER A 28 6.16 -9.67 8.14
CA SER A 28 4.81 -10.24 8.08
C SER A 28 4.81 -11.76 8.06
N VAL A 29 5.74 -12.38 7.31
CA VAL A 29 5.90 -13.84 7.30
C VAL A 29 6.34 -14.34 8.67
N ALA A 30 7.33 -13.68 9.30
CA ALA A 30 7.79 -14.04 10.64
C ALA A 30 6.66 -13.95 11.69
N VAL A 31 5.84 -12.91 11.63
CA VAL A 31 4.67 -12.76 12.52
C VAL A 31 3.65 -13.87 12.30
N THR A 32 3.45 -14.35 11.07
CA THR A 32 2.56 -15.49 10.81
C THR A 32 3.14 -16.84 11.22
N GLN A 33 4.47 -16.96 11.36
CA GLN A 33 5.13 -18.18 11.82
C GLN A 33 5.13 -18.31 13.35
N ILE A 34 5.11 -17.19 14.06
CA ILE A 34 4.92 -17.16 15.52
C ILE A 34 3.42 -17.25 15.76
N GLU A 35 2.92 -18.34 16.34
CA GLU A 35 1.50 -18.59 16.58
C GLU A 35 0.86 -17.55 17.54
N LEU A 36 0.65 -16.31 17.09
CA LEU A 36 -0.16 -15.30 17.76
C LEU A 36 -1.64 -15.59 17.44
N THR A 37 -2.19 -16.64 18.05
CA THR A 37 -3.48 -17.28 17.71
C THR A 37 -4.66 -16.31 17.49
N ARG A 38 -4.70 -15.16 18.19
CA ARG A 38 -5.81 -14.19 18.08
C ARG A 38 -5.45 -12.85 17.42
N TRP A 39 -4.20 -12.41 17.53
CA TRP A 39 -3.78 -11.09 17.03
C TRP A 39 -3.05 -11.15 15.68
N ALA A 40 -2.64 -12.33 15.23
CA ALA A 40 -1.90 -12.49 13.99
C ALA A 40 -2.64 -11.94 12.77
N THR A 41 -3.97 -12.12 12.68
CA THR A 41 -4.80 -11.60 11.58
C THR A 41 -4.84 -10.08 11.55
N ILE A 42 -5.02 -9.43 12.70
CA ILE A 42 -5.04 -7.96 12.79
C ILE A 42 -3.67 -7.39 12.39
N VAL A 43 -2.59 -7.98 12.90
CA VAL A 43 -1.22 -7.53 12.58
C VAL A 43 -0.89 -7.76 11.10
N ALA A 44 -1.28 -8.90 10.53
CA ALA A 44 -1.09 -9.20 9.11
C ALA A 44 -1.84 -8.20 8.21
N LEU A 45 -3.09 -7.85 8.54
CA LEU A 45 -3.87 -6.85 7.83
C LEU A 45 -3.25 -5.44 7.92
N LEU A 46 -2.73 -5.06 9.08
CA LEU A 46 -2.10 -3.75 9.29
C LEU A 46 -0.78 -3.65 8.49
N LEU A 47 0.04 -4.70 8.51
CA LEU A 47 1.25 -4.79 7.69
C LEU A 47 0.92 -4.78 6.19
N ALA A 48 -0.09 -5.53 5.76
CA ALA A 48 -0.54 -5.54 4.36
C ALA A 48 -1.02 -4.15 3.90
N SER A 49 -1.82 -3.47 4.72
CA SER A 49 -2.33 -2.12 4.43
C SER A 49 -1.19 -1.11 4.30
N THR A 50 -0.21 -1.17 5.22
CA THR A 50 0.96 -0.28 5.20
C THR A 50 1.81 -0.49 3.95
N LYS A 51 2.07 -1.75 3.55
CA LYS A 51 2.76 -2.07 2.29
C LYS A 51 2.05 -1.48 1.09
N SER A 52 0.73 -1.69 1.01
CA SER A 52 -0.09 -1.19 -0.10
C SER A 52 -0.02 0.34 -0.19
N ALA A 53 -0.13 1.05 0.94
CA ALA A 53 0.01 2.50 0.99
C ALA A 53 1.38 3.00 0.47
N ILE A 54 2.48 2.32 0.83
CA ILE A 54 3.82 2.64 0.34
C ILE A 54 3.93 2.41 -1.18
N VAL A 55 3.37 1.32 -1.68
CA VAL A 55 3.34 1.00 -3.12
C VAL A 55 2.55 2.06 -3.90
N LEU A 56 1.35 2.43 -3.43
CA LEU A 56 0.57 3.50 -4.07
C LEU A 56 1.29 4.84 -4.05
N ALA A 57 1.92 5.22 -2.93
CA ALA A 57 2.56 6.53 -2.82
C ALA A 57 3.84 6.66 -3.66
N ILE A 58 4.64 5.59 -3.73
CA ILE A 58 5.99 5.63 -4.31
C ILE A 58 6.02 4.99 -5.71
N PHE A 59 5.60 3.72 -5.83
CA PHE A 59 5.75 2.93 -7.05
C PHE A 59 4.77 3.35 -8.15
N MET A 60 3.53 3.69 -7.79
CA MET A 60 2.56 4.22 -8.75
C MET A 60 2.79 5.69 -9.13
N HIS A 61 3.92 6.28 -8.74
CA HIS A 61 4.24 7.70 -9.00
C HIS A 61 3.19 8.70 -8.48
N LEU A 62 2.24 8.27 -7.65
CA LEU A 62 1.09 9.07 -7.23
C LEU A 62 1.48 10.36 -6.47
N LYS A 63 2.67 10.36 -5.86
CA LYS A 63 3.25 11.55 -5.21
C LYS A 63 3.91 12.52 -6.21
N PHE A 64 4.38 12.03 -7.36
CA PHE A 64 5.13 12.79 -8.37
C PHE A 64 4.27 13.19 -9.58
N ASP A 65 3.11 12.57 -9.75
CA ASP A 65 2.16 12.87 -10.82
C ASP A 65 1.14 13.95 -10.41
N GLN A 66 0.32 14.40 -11.35
CA GLN A 66 -0.74 15.40 -11.17
C GLN A 66 -1.67 15.01 -10.00
N THR A 67 -2.04 16.00 -9.17
CA THR A 67 -2.96 15.85 -8.02
C THR A 67 -4.25 15.09 -8.35
N VAL A 68 -4.72 15.17 -9.60
CA VAL A 68 -5.92 14.47 -10.10
C VAL A 68 -5.82 12.95 -9.89
N TYR A 69 -4.69 12.32 -10.20
CA TYR A 69 -4.52 10.88 -10.03
C TYR A 69 -4.56 10.47 -8.56
N LYS A 70 -3.97 11.28 -7.69
CA LYS A 70 -4.01 11.07 -6.23
C LYS A 70 -5.43 11.09 -5.69
N VAL A 71 -6.24 12.07 -6.10
CA VAL A 71 -7.64 12.19 -5.68
C VAL A 71 -8.45 11.00 -6.20
N MET A 72 -8.26 10.60 -7.46
CA MET A 72 -8.96 9.47 -8.06
C MET A 72 -8.62 8.14 -7.36
N ALA A 73 -7.35 7.89 -7.04
CA ALA A 73 -6.94 6.69 -6.31
C ALA A 73 -7.55 6.62 -4.90
N ILE A 74 -7.54 7.74 -4.16
CA ILE A 74 -8.18 7.82 -2.84
C ILE A 74 -9.68 7.57 -2.95
N PHE A 75 -10.34 8.13 -3.96
CA PHE A 75 -11.76 7.91 -4.21
C PHE A 75 -12.09 6.44 -4.47
N VAL A 76 -11.32 5.75 -5.31
CA VAL A 76 -11.51 4.30 -5.57
C VAL A 76 -11.32 3.47 -4.30
N VAL A 77 -10.27 3.75 -3.51
CA VAL A 77 -10.04 3.06 -2.23
C VAL A 77 -11.18 3.30 -1.25
N LEU A 78 -11.71 4.53 -1.19
CA LEU A 78 -12.85 4.89 -0.34
C LEU A 78 -14.11 4.13 -0.75
N VAL A 79 -14.41 4.06 -2.06
CA VAL A 79 -15.57 3.31 -2.58
C VAL A 79 -15.44 1.82 -2.25
N ILE A 80 -14.27 1.20 -2.49
CA ILE A 80 -14.03 -0.21 -2.14
C ILE A 80 -14.22 -0.43 -0.64
N THR A 81 -13.67 0.45 0.20
CA THR A 81 -13.81 0.35 1.66
C THR A 81 -15.27 0.46 2.09
N ALA A 82 -16.03 1.39 1.51
CA ALA A 82 -17.45 1.54 1.79
C ALA A 82 -18.24 0.29 1.39
N VAL A 83 -17.98 -0.28 0.22
CA VAL A 83 -18.62 -1.53 -0.24
C VAL A 83 -18.30 -2.69 0.70
N ILE A 84 -17.04 -2.83 1.13
CA ILE A 84 -16.65 -3.87 2.09
C ILE A 84 -17.41 -3.70 3.41
N ILE A 85 -17.44 -2.49 3.98
CA ILE A 85 -18.14 -2.22 5.26
C ILE A 85 -19.64 -2.52 5.12
N LEU A 86 -20.28 -2.03 4.07
CA LEU A 86 -21.70 -2.29 3.82
C LEU A 86 -21.99 -3.78 3.66
N THR A 87 -21.13 -4.51 2.96
CA THR A 87 -21.26 -5.96 2.78
C THR A 87 -21.15 -6.69 4.12
N PHE A 88 -20.15 -6.36 4.93
CA PHE A 88 -20.00 -6.95 6.28
C PHE A 88 -21.18 -6.63 7.19
N LEU A 89 -21.72 -5.41 7.09
CA LEU A 89 -22.87 -4.98 7.87
C LEU A 89 -24.14 -5.75 7.46
N ASP A 90 -24.35 -5.95 6.15
CA ASP A 90 -25.46 -6.73 5.60
C ASP A 90 -25.39 -8.21 6.03
N TYR A 91 -24.21 -8.83 5.97
CA TYR A 91 -24.01 -10.19 6.48
C TYR A 91 -24.17 -10.28 8.00
N GLY A 92 -23.76 -9.26 8.76
CA GLY A 92 -23.83 -9.27 10.22
C GLY A 92 -25.21 -9.02 10.81
N PHE A 93 -26.10 -8.36 10.06
CA PHE A 93 -27.50 -8.13 10.47
C PHE A 93 -28.47 -9.25 10.04
N ARG A 94 -27.95 -10.33 9.44
CA ARG A 94 -28.72 -11.49 8.99
C ARG A 94 -28.39 -12.72 9.81
#